data_AF-A0A955B5U1-F1
#
_entry.id   AF-A0A955B5U1-F1
#
_cell.length_a   1.000
_cell.length_b   1.000
_cell.length_c   1.000
_cell.angle_alpha   90.00
_cell.angle_beta   90.00
_cell.angle_gamma   90.00
#
_symmetry.space_group_name_H-M   'P 1'
#
loop_
_entity.id
_entity.type
_entity.pdbx_description
1 polymer ?
#
loop_
_entity_poly.entity_id
_entity_poly.type
_entity_poly.pdbx_seq_one_letter_code
_entity_poly.pdbx_strand_id
1 'polypeptide(L)'
;MRPKPEDDVDQLLLNAQLRDELEPFLDESLEVINTRVMPTSMENEYLASMLEWERAPVLPISRWFRPELRLPRPDDLNDEQLTEVLWDTINKLYQKRIVLEFTEHLSDYELYCLIFRDILPSLEKKIARRNTFLHWQCIDDVGSADIWLRYYATADERAMWAEETGRLLPASEPPPFPRRMPRRPI
;
A
#
# COMPACT_ATOMS: atom_id res chain seq x y z
N MET A 1 14.04 17.94 30.17
CA MET A 1 15.40 18.25 29.69
C MET A 1 15.22 19.18 28.51
N ARG A 2 15.67 20.45 28.59
CA ARG A 2 15.55 21.38 27.44
C ARG A 2 16.57 20.95 26.37
N PRO A 3 16.23 20.95 25.07
CA PRO A 3 17.19 20.67 24.01
C PRO A 3 18.35 21.68 24.06
N LYS A 4 19.55 21.25 23.66
CA LYS A 4 20.74 22.10 23.67
C LYS A 4 20.65 23.12 22.52
N PRO A 5 21.15 24.35 22.69
CA PRO A 5 21.08 25.40 21.66
C PRO A 5 21.71 25.02 20.31
N GLU A 6 22.73 24.15 20.32
CA GLU A 6 23.39 23.64 19.11
C GLU A 6 22.46 22.73 18.28
N ASP A 7 21.59 21.96 18.96
CA ASP A 7 20.60 21.09 18.34
C ASP A 7 19.53 21.93 17.63
N ASP A 8 19.12 23.05 18.22
CA ASP A 8 18.14 23.97 17.61
C ASP A 8 18.66 24.61 16.31
N VAL A 9 19.94 24.97 16.25
CA VAL A 9 20.56 25.54 15.03
C VAL A 9 20.66 24.49 13.93
N ASP A 10 21.11 23.28 14.26
CA ASP A 10 21.21 22.18 13.29
C ASP A 10 19.84 21.79 12.73
N GLN A 11 18.79 21.78 13.56
CA GLN A 11 17.42 21.53 13.09
C GLN A 11 16.93 22.62 12.14
N LEU A 12 17.27 23.89 12.39
CA LEU A 12 16.90 24.99 11.49
C LEU A 12 17.65 24.93 10.16
N LEU A 13 18.93 24.55 10.17
CA LEU A 13 19.72 24.37 8.94
C LEU A 13 19.18 23.21 8.09
N LEU A 14 18.87 22.07 8.72
CA LEU A 14 18.22 20.94 8.05
C LEU A 14 16.87 21.34 7.46
N ASN A 15 16.08 22.14 8.19
CA ASN A 15 14.79 22.62 7.71
C ASN A 15 14.92 23.45 6.43
N ALA A 16 15.83 24.42 6.42
CA ALA A 16 16.10 25.25 5.25
C ALA A 16 16.51 24.40 4.06
N GLN A 17 17.45 23.46 4.25
CA GLN A 17 17.90 22.56 3.19
C GLN A 17 16.75 21.72 2.62
N LEU A 18 15.91 21.12 3.47
CA LEU A 18 14.79 20.30 3.02
C LEU A 18 13.77 21.11 2.21
N ARG A 19 13.53 22.37 2.60
CA ARG A 19 12.64 23.29 1.87
C ARG A 19 13.20 23.67 0.51
N ASP A 20 14.48 24.01 0.43
CA ASP A 20 15.16 24.31 -0.84
C ASP A 20 15.12 23.09 -1.79
N GLU A 21 15.34 21.88 -1.25
CA GLU A 21 15.28 20.65 -2.06
C GLU A 21 13.86 20.29 -2.52
N LEU A 22 12.84 20.75 -1.80
CA LEU A 22 11.43 20.56 -2.12
C LEU A 22 10.88 21.60 -3.09
N GLU A 23 11.49 22.79 -3.16
CA GLU A 23 11.07 23.91 -4.00
C GLU A 23 10.70 23.51 -5.44
N PRO A 24 11.46 22.63 -6.15
CA PRO A 24 11.11 22.22 -7.51
C PRO A 24 9.83 21.38 -7.64
N PHE A 25 9.33 20.82 -6.53
CA PHE A 25 8.17 19.93 -6.46
C PHE A 25 6.92 20.61 -5.89
N LEU A 26 7.06 21.80 -5.30
CA LEU A 26 5.94 22.55 -4.74
C LEU A 26 5.14 23.22 -5.87
N ASP A 27 3.84 22.95 -5.95
CA ASP A 27 2.89 23.75 -6.72
C ASP A 27 2.14 24.74 -5.79
N GLU A 28 1.33 25.63 -6.37
CA GLU A 28 0.52 26.63 -5.63
C GLU A 28 -0.41 25.99 -4.57
N SER A 29 -0.67 24.67 -4.63
CA SER A 29 -1.53 23.92 -3.69
C SER A 29 -0.82 23.58 -2.38
N LEU A 30 0.52 23.54 -2.36
CA LEU A 30 1.33 23.19 -1.18
C LEU A 30 1.78 24.41 -0.36
N GLU A 31 1.57 25.63 -0.85
CA GLU A 31 1.74 26.88 -0.08
C GLU A 31 0.82 26.95 1.16
N VAL A 32 -0.22 26.10 1.20
CA VAL A 32 -1.20 26.01 2.29
C VAL A 32 -0.67 25.26 3.52
N ILE A 33 0.50 24.60 3.45
CA ILE A 33 1.13 23.99 4.63
C ILE A 33 1.71 25.10 5.52
N ASN A 34 0.82 25.73 6.29
CA ASN A 34 1.16 26.68 7.31
C ASN A 34 1.76 25.91 8.51
N THR A 35 3.05 25.58 8.45
CA THR A 35 3.78 24.79 9.48
C THR A 35 3.90 25.49 10.85
N ARG A 36 3.20 26.62 11.05
CA ARG A 36 3.26 27.48 12.26
C ARG A 36 2.84 26.80 13.58
N VAL A 37 2.51 25.49 13.59
CA VAL A 37 1.97 24.79 14.76
C VAL A 37 2.78 23.52 15.14
N MET A 38 4.01 23.34 14.65
CA MET A 38 4.83 22.18 15.04
C MET A 38 6.29 22.52 15.38
N PRO A 39 6.96 21.73 16.25
CA PRO A 39 8.41 21.82 16.46
C PRO A 39 9.20 21.54 15.19
N THR A 40 10.32 22.23 14.99
CA THR A 40 11.18 22.13 13.79
C THR A 40 11.63 20.70 13.49
N SER A 41 11.94 19.90 14.50
CA SER A 41 12.35 18.50 14.30
C SER A 41 11.23 17.65 13.69
N MET A 42 9.99 17.85 14.13
CA MET A 42 8.83 17.15 13.56
C MET A 42 8.53 17.66 12.15
N GLU A 43 8.74 18.94 11.89
CA GLU A 43 8.65 19.52 10.55
C GLU A 43 9.69 18.90 9.61
N ASN A 44 10.93 18.75 10.07
CA ASN A 44 12.01 18.11 9.30
C ASN A 44 11.68 16.66 8.95
N GLU A 45 11.09 15.89 9.87
CA GLU A 45 10.63 14.54 9.58
C GLU A 45 9.54 14.49 8.50
N TYR A 46 8.62 15.46 8.53
CA TYR A 46 7.57 15.60 7.52
C TYR A 46 8.15 15.97 6.16
N LEU A 47 8.97 17.02 6.08
CA LEU A 47 9.60 17.48 4.85
C LEU A 47 10.50 16.41 4.23
N ALA A 48 11.28 15.69 5.04
CA ALA A 48 12.09 14.57 4.57
C ALA A 48 11.23 13.43 4.01
N SER A 49 10.06 13.15 4.62
CA SER A 49 9.12 12.14 4.11
C SER A 49 8.51 12.55 2.77
N MET A 50 8.15 13.83 2.62
CA MET A 50 7.64 14.39 1.36
C MET A 50 8.70 14.34 0.27
N LEU A 51 9.93 14.76 0.57
CA LEU A 51 11.02 14.74 -0.40
C LEU A 51 11.39 13.31 -0.84
N GLU A 52 11.35 12.35 0.08
CA GLU A 52 11.53 10.93 -0.25
C GLU A 52 10.43 10.44 -1.19
N TRP A 53 9.17 10.81 -0.94
CA TRP A 53 8.06 10.48 -1.82
C TRP A 53 8.24 11.08 -3.22
N GLU A 54 8.59 12.35 -3.31
CA GLU A 54 8.80 13.04 -4.59
C GLU A 54 9.92 12.39 -5.40
N ARG A 55 11.05 12.11 -4.76
CA ARG A 55 12.21 11.49 -5.41
C ARG A 55 12.07 9.99 -5.64
N ALA A 56 11.14 9.32 -4.96
CA ALA A 56 10.98 7.88 -5.11
C ALA A 56 10.64 7.54 -6.57
N PRO A 57 11.33 6.55 -7.16
CA PRO A 57 11.09 6.18 -8.54
C PRO A 57 9.75 5.46 -8.66
N VAL A 58 9.03 5.71 -9.75
CA VAL A 58 7.85 4.95 -10.14
C VAL A 58 8.32 3.76 -10.98
N LEU A 59 8.11 2.55 -10.48
CA LEU A 59 8.59 1.32 -11.11
C LEU A 59 7.55 0.21 -10.96
N PRO A 60 7.48 -0.74 -11.92
CA PRO A 60 6.74 -1.98 -11.74
C PRO A 60 7.16 -2.69 -10.45
N ILE A 61 6.20 -3.19 -9.67
CA ILE A 61 6.49 -3.94 -8.43
C ILE A 61 7.46 -5.11 -8.69
N SER A 62 7.35 -5.80 -9.82
CA SER A 62 8.31 -6.85 -10.25
C SER A 62 9.77 -6.40 -10.19
N ARG A 63 10.07 -5.13 -10.52
CA ARG A 63 11.43 -4.55 -10.49
C ARG A 63 11.89 -4.11 -9.12
N TRP A 64 11.07 -4.30 -8.08
CA TRP A 64 11.49 -4.01 -6.70
C TRP A 64 12.45 -5.07 -6.16
N PHE A 65 12.46 -6.24 -6.81
CA PHE A 65 13.26 -7.42 -6.48
C PHE A 65 14.60 -7.43 -7.24
N ARG A 66 15.59 -8.14 -6.68
CA ARG A 66 16.88 -8.38 -7.32
C ARG A 66 17.24 -9.88 -7.17
N PRO A 67 17.21 -10.68 -8.25
CA PRO A 67 16.76 -10.33 -9.61
C PRO A 67 15.27 -9.92 -9.68
N GLU A 68 14.84 -9.30 -10.79
CA GLU A 68 13.43 -8.95 -11.04
C GLU A 68 12.54 -10.19 -10.84
N LEU A 69 11.43 -10.02 -10.12
CA LEU A 69 10.53 -11.13 -9.83
C LEU A 69 9.70 -11.45 -11.08
N ARG A 70 9.90 -12.65 -11.61
CA ARG A 70 9.18 -13.18 -12.76
C ARG A 70 8.52 -14.48 -12.36
N LEU A 71 7.20 -14.56 -12.53
CA LEU A 71 6.44 -15.76 -12.25
C LEU A 71 6.24 -16.56 -13.55
N PRO A 72 6.14 -17.90 -13.46
CA PRO A 72 5.64 -18.75 -14.56
C PRO A 72 4.25 -18.31 -15.03
N ARG A 73 3.83 -18.77 -16.22
CA ARG A 73 2.43 -18.57 -16.62
C ARG A 73 1.54 -19.49 -15.78
N PRO A 74 0.31 -19.07 -15.42
CA PRO A 74 -0.63 -19.91 -14.69
C PRO A 74 -0.88 -21.26 -15.38
N ASP A 75 -1.00 -21.25 -16.71
CA ASP A 75 -1.26 -22.46 -17.53
C ASP A 75 -0.10 -23.48 -17.53
N ASP A 76 1.11 -23.08 -17.11
CA ASP A 76 2.29 -23.95 -17.07
C ASP A 76 2.42 -24.68 -15.71
N LEU A 77 1.55 -24.37 -14.74
CA LEU A 77 1.61 -24.90 -13.38
C LEU A 77 0.40 -25.81 -13.12
N ASN A 78 0.63 -26.91 -12.41
CA ASN A 78 -0.47 -27.65 -11.79
C ASN A 78 -0.87 -27.00 -10.45
N ASP A 79 -1.99 -27.45 -9.86
CA ASP A 79 -2.55 -26.86 -8.64
C ASP A 79 -1.55 -26.84 -7.47
N GLU A 80 -0.81 -27.93 -7.25
CA GLU A 80 0.17 -28.03 -6.15
C GLU A 80 1.34 -27.05 -6.35
N GLN A 81 1.88 -27.00 -7.57
CA GLN A 81 2.95 -26.07 -7.94
C GLN A 81 2.48 -24.61 -7.84
N LEU A 82 1.25 -24.33 -8.26
CA LEU A 82 0.69 -22.99 -8.21
C LEU A 82 0.56 -22.51 -6.78
N THR A 83 0.01 -23.32 -5.88
CA THR A 83 -0.08 -22.97 -4.45
C THR A 83 1.31 -22.72 -3.85
N GLU A 84 2.32 -23.54 -4.18
CA GLU A 84 3.69 -23.35 -3.68
C GLU A 84 4.28 -22.01 -4.16
N VAL A 85 4.21 -21.73 -5.47
CA VAL A 85 4.75 -20.49 -6.06
C VAL A 85 3.97 -19.27 -5.55
N LEU A 86 2.65 -19.39 -5.36
CA LEU A 86 1.81 -18.33 -4.80
C LEU A 86 2.29 -17.93 -3.40
N TRP A 87 2.48 -18.88 -2.49
CA TRP A 87 2.90 -18.58 -1.12
C TRP A 87 4.32 -18.06 -1.04
N ASP A 88 5.25 -18.58 -1.84
CA ASP A 88 6.59 -18.00 -1.97
C ASP A 88 6.53 -16.55 -2.46
N THR A 89 5.66 -16.27 -3.43
CA THR A 89 5.45 -14.92 -3.97
C THR A 89 4.86 -13.97 -2.93
N ILE A 90 3.83 -14.40 -2.17
CA ILE A 90 3.24 -13.62 -1.08
C ILE A 90 4.30 -13.25 -0.04
N ASN A 91 5.16 -14.21 0.34
CA ASN A 91 6.24 -13.95 1.28
C ASN A 91 7.29 -12.97 0.73
N LYS A 92 7.64 -13.07 -0.55
CA LYS A 92 8.53 -12.12 -1.24
C LYS A 92 7.92 -10.71 -1.26
N LEU A 93 6.64 -10.58 -1.60
CA LEU A 93 5.91 -9.31 -1.55
C LEU A 93 5.96 -8.71 -0.14
N TYR A 94 5.69 -9.51 0.89
CA TYR A 94 5.77 -9.08 2.28
C TYR A 94 7.17 -8.62 2.71
N GLN A 95 8.24 -9.28 2.25
CA GLN A 95 9.63 -8.82 2.46
C GLN A 95 9.92 -7.47 1.81
N LYS A 96 9.19 -7.12 0.74
CA LYS A 96 9.19 -5.78 0.13
C LYS A 96 8.12 -4.86 0.71
N ARG A 97 7.45 -5.29 1.78
CA ARG A 97 6.41 -4.56 2.51
C ARG A 97 5.18 -4.25 1.67
N ILE A 98 4.84 -5.17 0.80
CA ILE A 98 3.58 -5.18 0.09
C ILE A 98 2.70 -6.19 0.81
N VAL A 99 1.60 -5.71 1.37
CA VAL A 99 0.60 -6.53 2.07
C VAL A 99 -0.63 -6.62 1.17
N LEU A 100 -1.12 -7.84 0.99
CA LEU A 100 -2.35 -8.10 0.25
C LEU A 100 -3.52 -8.18 1.23
N GLU A 101 -4.58 -7.45 0.94
CA GLU A 101 -5.81 -7.39 1.74
C GLU A 101 -6.99 -7.93 0.96
N PHE A 102 -7.99 -8.45 1.67
CA PHE A 102 -9.24 -8.95 1.08
C PHE A 102 -9.00 -10.02 0.00
N THR A 103 -8.28 -11.08 0.35
CA THR A 103 -7.90 -12.12 -0.61
C THR A 103 -8.83 -13.32 -0.60
N GLU A 104 -9.47 -13.58 0.53
CA GLU A 104 -10.15 -14.83 0.90
C GLU A 104 -11.36 -15.18 0.01
N HIS A 105 -11.82 -14.26 -0.83
CA HIS A 105 -12.84 -14.53 -1.86
C HIS A 105 -12.27 -15.18 -3.13
N LEU A 106 -10.97 -15.05 -3.34
CA LEU A 106 -10.24 -15.59 -4.49
C LEU A 106 -9.69 -16.97 -4.16
N SER A 107 -9.80 -17.91 -5.08
CA SER A 107 -9.03 -19.16 -5.07
C SER A 107 -7.53 -18.87 -5.24
N ASP A 108 -6.68 -19.87 -5.02
CA ASP A 108 -5.24 -19.73 -5.23
C ASP A 108 -4.91 -19.36 -6.68
N TYR A 109 -5.60 -19.97 -7.66
CA TYR A 109 -5.44 -19.66 -9.07
C TYR A 109 -5.81 -18.20 -9.39
N GLU A 110 -6.94 -17.73 -8.87
CA GLU A 110 -7.39 -16.35 -9.09
C GLU A 110 -6.45 -15.33 -8.43
N LEU A 111 -6.04 -15.57 -7.19
CA LEU A 111 -5.07 -14.71 -6.49
C LEU A 111 -3.71 -14.70 -7.20
N TYR A 112 -3.26 -15.85 -7.69
CA TYR A 112 -2.04 -15.94 -8.49
C TYR A 112 -2.14 -15.12 -9.77
N CYS A 113 -3.25 -15.23 -10.50
CA CYS A 113 -3.50 -14.44 -11.71
C CYS A 113 -3.53 -12.94 -11.42
N LEU A 114 -4.17 -12.51 -10.33
CA LEU A 114 -4.19 -11.12 -9.88
C LEU A 114 -2.76 -10.62 -9.62
N ILE A 115 -1.95 -11.41 -8.91
CA ILE A 115 -0.54 -11.03 -8.65
C ILE A 115 0.24 -10.92 -9.96
N PHE A 116 0.11 -11.91 -10.84
CA PHE A 116 0.84 -11.98 -12.10
C PHE A 116 0.50 -10.84 -13.06
N ARG A 117 -0.80 -10.59 -13.26
CA ARG A 117 -1.31 -9.67 -14.30
C ARG A 117 -1.38 -8.23 -13.84
N ASP A 118 -1.76 -8.01 -12.58
CA ASP A 118 -2.16 -6.68 -12.11
C ASP A 118 -1.15 -6.13 -11.09
N ILE A 119 -0.80 -6.91 -10.06
CA ILE A 119 0.08 -6.41 -8.97
C ILE A 119 1.52 -6.24 -9.46
N LEU A 120 2.16 -7.28 -9.99
CA LEU A 120 3.58 -7.21 -10.38
C LEU A 120 3.88 -6.19 -11.50
N PRO A 121 2.98 -5.96 -12.47
CA PRO A 121 3.17 -4.92 -13.47
C PRO A 121 2.81 -3.50 -13.00
N SER A 122 2.06 -3.34 -11.90
CA SER A 122 1.62 -2.03 -11.42
C SER A 122 2.79 -1.09 -11.16
N LEU A 123 2.66 0.14 -11.67
CA LEU A 123 3.64 1.22 -11.54
C LEU A 123 3.45 1.92 -10.21
N GLU A 124 4.30 1.59 -9.23
CA GLU A 124 4.19 2.11 -7.88
C GLU A 124 5.43 2.90 -7.46
N LYS A 125 5.24 3.87 -6.56
CA LYS A 125 6.33 4.62 -5.92
C LYS A 125 7.09 3.69 -4.98
N LYS A 126 8.37 3.41 -5.31
CA LYS A 126 9.24 2.58 -4.47
C LYS A 126 9.89 3.40 -3.36
N ILE A 127 9.18 3.56 -2.25
CA ILE A 127 9.65 4.31 -1.07
C ILE A 127 10.56 3.41 -0.24
N ALA A 128 11.72 3.90 0.17
CA ALA A 128 12.70 3.11 0.92
C ALA A 128 12.43 3.12 2.44
N ARG A 129 11.56 4.01 2.91
CA ARG A 129 11.31 4.26 4.32
C ARG A 129 10.90 3.02 5.10
N ARG A 130 11.52 2.85 6.27
CA ARG A 130 11.33 1.68 7.12
C ARG A 130 10.00 1.62 7.91
N ASN A 131 9.05 2.52 7.70
CA ASN A 131 7.78 2.47 8.44
C ASN A 131 6.52 2.46 7.55
N THR A 132 6.67 2.35 6.23
CA THR A 132 5.53 2.29 5.31
C THR A 132 5.38 0.89 4.71
N PHE A 133 4.14 0.49 4.52
CA PHE A 133 3.71 -0.69 3.77
C PHE A 133 2.82 -0.22 2.63
N LEU A 134 2.97 -0.86 1.47
CA LEU A 134 2.00 -0.75 0.39
C LEU A 134 0.88 -1.76 0.67
N HIS A 135 -0.33 -1.27 0.85
CA HIS A 135 -1.51 -2.11 1.04
C HIS A 135 -2.22 -2.26 -0.31
N TRP A 136 -2.25 -3.48 -0.83
CA TRP A 136 -2.96 -3.79 -2.06
C TRP A 136 -4.29 -4.45 -1.72
N GLN A 137 -5.39 -3.79 -2.07
CA GLN A 137 -6.74 -4.34 -1.91
C GLN A 137 -7.04 -5.26 -3.09
N CYS A 138 -7.24 -6.56 -2.83
CA CYS A 138 -7.46 -7.56 -3.87
C CYS A 138 -8.92 -7.64 -4.34
N ILE A 139 -9.67 -6.54 -4.23
CA ILE A 139 -11.03 -6.40 -4.74
C ILE A 139 -10.92 -5.52 -5.99
N ASP A 140 -11.34 -6.04 -7.14
CA ASP A 140 -11.30 -5.31 -8.41
C ASP A 140 -12.36 -4.20 -8.46
N ASP A 141 -12.10 -3.15 -9.25
CA ASP A 141 -13.06 -2.04 -9.42
C ASP A 141 -14.40 -2.48 -10.04
N VAL A 142 -14.40 -3.60 -10.77
CA VAL A 142 -15.57 -4.12 -11.47
C VAL A 142 -16.37 -5.03 -10.54
N GLY A 143 -17.36 -4.47 -9.85
CA GLY A 143 -18.17 -5.22 -8.88
C GLY A 143 -17.60 -5.23 -7.47
N SER A 144 -16.66 -4.32 -7.18
CA SER A 144 -16.04 -4.12 -5.87
C SER A 144 -17.04 -4.08 -4.73
N ALA A 145 -18.15 -3.35 -4.91
CA ALA A 145 -19.19 -3.21 -3.91
C ALA A 145 -19.86 -4.56 -3.60
N ASP A 146 -20.15 -5.39 -4.60
CA ASP A 146 -20.82 -6.67 -4.38
C ASP A 146 -19.92 -7.66 -3.64
N ILE A 147 -18.64 -7.74 -4.01
CA ILE A 147 -17.63 -8.59 -3.34
C ILE A 147 -17.41 -8.09 -1.90
N TRP A 148 -17.24 -6.78 -1.72
CA TRP A 148 -17.09 -6.15 -0.42
C TRP A 148 -18.29 -6.45 0.48
N LEU A 149 -19.49 -6.14 0.01
CA LEU A 149 -20.73 -6.33 0.76
C LEU A 149 -20.95 -7.79 1.10
N ARG A 150 -20.67 -8.72 0.18
CA ARG A 150 -20.87 -10.16 0.38
C ARG A 150 -19.93 -10.72 1.44
N TYR A 151 -18.63 -10.42 1.35
CA TYR A 151 -17.59 -11.15 2.08
C TYR A 151 -16.90 -10.39 3.21
N TYR A 152 -16.89 -9.05 3.19
CA TYR A 152 -16.01 -8.25 4.05
C TYR A 152 -16.73 -7.18 4.87
N ALA A 153 -17.82 -6.62 4.34
CA ALA A 153 -18.57 -5.56 5.00
C ALA A 153 -19.25 -6.06 6.28
N THR A 154 -19.18 -5.25 7.32
CA THR A 154 -19.94 -5.41 8.56
C THR A 154 -21.43 -5.18 8.33
N ALA A 155 -22.26 -5.60 9.31
CA ALA A 155 -23.70 -5.35 9.25
C ALA A 155 -24.04 -3.85 9.18
N ASP A 156 -23.30 -3.01 9.89
CA ASP A 156 -23.49 -1.55 9.92
C ASP A 156 -23.11 -0.92 8.57
N GLU A 157 -21.97 -1.30 7.98
CA GLU A 157 -21.56 -0.83 6.65
C GLU A 157 -22.56 -1.24 5.57
N ARG A 158 -23.12 -2.45 5.66
CA ARG A 158 -24.16 -2.92 4.73
C ARG A 158 -25.46 -2.14 4.89
N ALA A 159 -25.87 -1.82 6.12
CA ALA A 159 -27.08 -1.03 6.37
C ALA A 159 -26.94 0.39 5.82
N MET A 160 -25.80 1.04 6.09
CA MET A 160 -25.48 2.37 5.58
C MET A 160 -25.48 2.40 4.05
N TRP A 161 -24.82 1.43 3.40
CA TRP A 161 -24.80 1.35 1.94
C TRP A 161 -26.19 1.18 1.32
N ALA A 162 -27.07 0.37 1.95
CA ALA A 162 -28.43 0.17 1.48
C ALA A 162 -29.30 1.43 1.62
N GLU A 163 -29.11 2.18 2.71
CA GLU A 163 -29.78 3.47 2.93
C GLU A 163 -29.35 4.50 1.88
N GLU A 164 -28.03 4.61 1.62
CA GLU A 164 -27.48 5.58 0.67
C GLU A 164 -27.84 5.27 -0.78
N THR A 165 -27.84 3.99 -1.17
CA THR A 165 -27.97 3.58 -2.58
C THR A 165 -29.37 3.13 -2.97
N GLY A 166 -30.19 2.72 -1.99
CA GLY A 166 -31.51 2.13 -2.21
C GLY A 166 -31.49 0.79 -2.98
N ARG A 167 -30.32 0.16 -3.14
CA ARG A 167 -30.16 -1.09 -3.90
C ARG A 167 -30.31 -2.31 -3.00
N LEU A 168 -30.64 -3.44 -3.62
CA LEU A 168 -30.69 -4.72 -2.93
C LEU A 168 -29.28 -5.16 -2.51
N LEU A 169 -29.14 -5.53 -1.25
CA LEU A 169 -27.89 -6.08 -0.73
C LEU A 169 -27.69 -7.52 -1.22
N PRO A 170 -26.47 -7.90 -1.63
CA PRO A 170 -26.15 -9.31 -1.85
C PRO A 170 -26.24 -10.08 -0.51
N ALA A 171 -26.48 -11.39 -0.55
CA ALA A 171 -26.39 -12.21 0.66
C ALA A 171 -25.02 -12.04 1.32
N SER A 172 -24.97 -11.99 2.66
CA SER A 172 -23.70 -11.99 3.39
C SER A 172 -23.24 -13.43 3.55
N GLU A 173 -22.00 -13.70 3.19
CA GLU A 173 -21.42 -15.04 3.17
C GLU A 173 -19.98 -14.99 3.70
N PRO A 174 -19.51 -16.03 4.40
CA PRO A 174 -18.09 -16.14 4.72
C PRO A 174 -17.27 -16.30 3.43
N PRO A 175 -16.06 -15.72 3.36
CA PRO A 175 -15.19 -15.92 2.21
C PRO A 175 -14.86 -17.41 1.99
N PRO A 176 -14.93 -17.93 0.75
CA PRO A 176 -14.76 -19.35 0.44
C PRO A 176 -13.35 -19.91 0.71
N PHE A 177 -12.29 -19.08 0.65
CA PHE A 177 -10.89 -19.51 0.74
C PHE A 177 -10.18 -18.84 1.93
N PRO A 178 -10.48 -19.26 3.17
CA PRO A 178 -9.88 -18.66 4.35
C PRO A 178 -8.37 -18.89 4.37
N ARG A 179 -7.58 -17.81 4.45
CA ARG A 179 -6.11 -17.87 4.50
C ARG A 179 -5.52 -16.89 5.51
N ARG A 180 -4.35 -17.24 6.05
CA ARG A 180 -3.60 -16.40 6.98
C ARG A 180 -2.49 -15.65 6.25
N MET A 181 -2.80 -14.45 5.77
CA MET A 181 -1.83 -13.60 5.08
C MET A 181 -0.80 -13.01 6.06
N PRO A 182 0.46 -12.80 5.62
CA PRO A 182 1.40 -11.95 6.34
C PRO A 182 0.81 -10.54 6.52
N ARG A 183 0.84 -10.01 7.74
CA ARG A 183 0.30 -8.68 8.09
C ARG A 183 1.38 -7.83 8.72
N ARG A 184 1.25 -6.51 8.59
CA ARG A 184 2.10 -5.56 9.32
C ARG A 184 2.06 -5.88 10.82
N PRO A 185 3.20 -5.85 11.53
CA PRO A 185 3.20 -5.95 13.00
C PRO A 185 2.35 -4.84 13.62
N ILE A 186 1.47 -5.21 14.53
CA ILE A 186 0.64 -4.28 15.33
C ILE A 186 1.53 -3.53 16.32
#